data_AF-A0A183UY39-F1
#
_entry.id   AF-A0A183UY39-F1
#
_cell.length_a   1.000
_cell.length_b   1.000
_cell.length_c   1.000
_cell.angle_alpha   90.00
_cell.angle_beta   90.00
_cell.angle_gamma   90.00
#
_symmetry.space_group_name_H-M   'P 1'
#
loop_
_entity.id
_entity.type
_entity.pdbx_description
1 polymer ?
#
loop_
_entity_poly.entity_id
_entity_poly.type
_entity_poly.pdbx_seq_one_letter_code
_entity_poly.pdbx_strand_id
1 'polypeptide(L)'
;MEDDYVSRSELDSLRKEYESDNEWRARRMFLERHCDDYRRARLLCLSQIFININFLGCKYSETLMAKVREMGAGICEQANNGCRKNFEKGYSKGSAGRRAGAGPPSKVRKTAVEAPETAKAKARFQNFMLLKAEISVMESRMDALQSLNQAASRVKVAWELKDVDKDGRIALNVDNVTVLRCTFPGGKNPVAKQCAAAATLAAISCENIEIRNVAGNLELWRGKIGPAECYGDYVTSALHKAAILLPEQGTAYARLEKALQSANIPLKFVAEQGTGWQERIALTVLNVELASAVLKKSECIKGREAQRKEELAAAIISMISSPTLKIVEAQKGFTIAV
;
A
#
# COMPACT_ATOMS: atom_id res chain seq x y z
N MET A 1 7.31 -21.15 3.34
CA MET A 1 8.12 -20.89 4.55
C MET A 1 7.12 -20.80 5.68
N GLU A 2 7.12 -21.78 6.57
CA GLU A 2 6.25 -21.77 7.75
C GLU A 2 6.59 -20.54 8.60
N ASP A 3 5.53 -19.85 9.02
CA ASP A 3 5.60 -18.54 9.67
C ASP A 3 5.84 -18.76 11.16
N ASP A 4 7.11 -18.93 11.53
CA ASP A 4 7.55 -19.31 12.87
C ASP A 4 7.15 -18.29 13.96
N TYR A 5 7.01 -18.79 15.19
CA TYR A 5 6.84 -17.99 16.40
C TYR A 5 8.17 -17.39 16.86
N VAL A 6 8.10 -16.32 17.68
CA VAL A 6 9.31 -15.77 18.29
C VAL A 6 9.75 -16.68 19.42
N SER A 7 10.98 -17.20 19.37
CA SER A 7 11.51 -18.00 20.47
C SER A 7 12.06 -17.12 21.60
N ARG A 8 12.05 -17.61 22.85
CA ARG A 8 12.51 -16.79 23.99
C ARG A 8 14.02 -16.52 23.96
N SER A 9 14.79 -17.42 23.35
CA SER A 9 16.25 -17.31 23.19
C SER A 9 16.69 -16.23 22.20
N GLU A 10 15.82 -15.81 21.28
CA GLU A 10 16.14 -14.79 20.27
C GLU A 10 15.65 -13.39 20.64
N LEU A 11 14.93 -13.23 21.76
CA LEU A 11 14.37 -11.94 22.17
C LEU A 11 15.43 -10.84 22.22
N ASP A 12 16.61 -11.11 22.77
CA ASP A 12 17.65 -10.10 22.91
C ASP A 12 18.26 -9.67 21.56
N SER A 13 18.20 -10.53 20.54
CA SER A 13 18.62 -10.20 19.17
C SER A 13 17.64 -9.28 18.42
N LEU A 14 16.41 -9.15 18.93
CA LEU A 14 15.39 -8.29 18.33
C LEU A 14 15.54 -6.82 18.73
N ARG A 15 16.45 -6.49 19.66
CA ARG A 15 16.76 -5.11 20.05
C ARG A 15 17.29 -4.32 18.86
N LYS A 16 16.80 -3.10 18.67
CA LYS A 16 17.28 -2.18 17.66
C LYS A 16 18.28 -1.22 18.28
N GLU A 17 19.31 -0.87 17.53
CA GLU A 17 20.42 0.01 17.98
C GLU A 17 19.96 1.38 18.49
N TYR A 18 18.82 1.86 17.99
CA TYR A 18 18.26 3.17 18.33
C TYR A 18 17.28 3.13 19.50
N GLU A 19 16.97 1.96 20.07
CA GLU A 19 16.09 1.86 21.24
C GLU A 19 16.85 2.23 22.51
N SER A 20 16.32 3.21 23.24
CA SER A 20 16.77 3.47 24.61
C SER A 20 16.54 2.24 25.49
N ASP A 21 17.29 2.13 26.58
CA ASP A 21 17.17 0.98 27.48
C ASP A 21 15.76 0.83 28.06
N ASN A 22 15.04 1.93 28.26
CA ASN A 22 13.67 1.92 28.76
C ASN A 22 12.66 1.46 27.69
N GLU A 23 12.80 1.94 26.46
CA GLU A 23 11.99 1.49 25.32
C GLU A 23 12.23 0.01 25.05
N TRP A 24 13.49 -0.42 25.04
CA TRP A 24 13.85 -1.81 24.83
C TRP A 24 13.31 -2.70 25.95
N ARG A 25 13.46 -2.30 27.22
CA ARG A 25 12.93 -3.07 28.35
C ARG A 25 11.42 -3.28 28.22
N ALA A 26 10.67 -2.21 27.94
CA ALA A 26 9.23 -2.30 27.76
C ALA A 26 8.84 -3.14 26.52
N ARG A 27 9.58 -3.02 25.41
CA ARG A 27 9.30 -3.79 24.19
C ARG A 27 9.62 -5.26 24.37
N ARG A 28 10.75 -5.59 25.02
CA ARG A 28 11.14 -6.97 25.34
C ARG A 28 10.11 -7.65 26.22
N MET A 29 9.62 -6.96 27.26
CA MET A 29 8.55 -7.48 28.12
C MET A 29 7.25 -7.74 27.36
N PHE A 30 6.92 -6.87 26.40
CA PHE A 30 5.78 -7.09 25.51
C PHE A 30 5.98 -8.31 24.60
N LEU A 31 7.16 -8.45 24.00
CA LEU A 31 7.50 -9.58 23.14
C LEU A 31 7.48 -10.91 23.92
N GLU A 32 8.09 -10.94 25.10
CA GLU A 32 8.17 -12.12 25.96
C GLU A 32 6.80 -12.59 26.47
N ARG A 33 5.89 -11.65 26.75
CA ARG A 33 4.54 -11.98 27.23
C ARG A 33 3.67 -12.65 26.17
N HIS A 34 3.89 -12.31 24.90
CA HIS A 34 3.01 -12.65 23.79
C HIS A 34 3.70 -13.52 22.73
N CYS A 35 4.89 -14.05 23.02
CA CYS A 35 5.69 -14.84 22.08
C CYS A 35 5.02 -16.15 21.65
N ASP A 36 4.20 -16.72 22.53
CA ASP A 36 3.51 -17.99 22.31
C ASP A 36 2.12 -17.78 21.66
N ASP A 37 1.59 -16.55 21.70
CA ASP A 37 0.22 -16.22 21.26
C ASP A 37 0.13 -15.71 19.81
N TYR A 38 1.23 -15.15 19.29
CA TYR A 38 1.25 -14.49 17.99
C TYR A 38 2.43 -14.92 17.13
N ARG A 39 2.16 -15.11 15.82
CA ARG A 39 3.21 -15.32 14.82
C ARG A 39 4.18 -14.15 14.78
N ARG A 40 5.44 -14.43 14.42
CA ARG A 40 6.55 -13.48 14.49
C ARG A 40 6.26 -12.13 13.86
N ALA A 41 5.83 -12.09 12.60
CA ALA A 41 5.59 -10.83 11.89
C ALA A 41 4.53 -9.97 12.60
N ARG A 42 3.46 -10.61 13.09
CA ARG A 42 2.38 -9.94 13.80
C ARG A 42 2.81 -9.42 15.16
N LEU A 43 3.56 -10.23 15.91
CA LEU A 43 4.05 -9.87 17.23
C LEU A 43 5.04 -8.71 17.19
N LEU A 44 5.99 -8.75 16.26
CA LEU A 44 6.95 -7.66 16.05
C LEU A 44 6.24 -6.34 15.73
N CYS A 45 5.22 -6.39 14.88
CA CYS A 45 4.39 -5.22 14.57
C CYS A 45 3.65 -4.67 15.80
N LEU A 46 2.95 -5.53 16.55
CA LEU A 46 2.22 -5.12 17.75
C LEU A 46 3.14 -4.55 18.83
N SER A 47 4.33 -5.15 19.02
CA SER A 47 5.33 -4.65 19.97
C SER A 47 5.84 -3.25 19.62
N GLN A 48 5.97 -2.96 18.32
CA GLN A 48 6.42 -1.64 17.86
C GLN A 48 5.30 -0.60 18.04
N ILE A 49 4.05 -0.96 17.75
CA ILE A 49 2.90 -0.10 17.99
C ILE A 49 2.79 0.24 19.47
N PHE A 50 2.97 -0.74 20.36
CA PHE A 50 3.00 -0.53 21.81
C PHE A 50 4.01 0.54 22.23
N ILE A 51 5.26 0.46 21.74
CA ILE A 51 6.29 1.47 22.02
C ILE A 51 5.92 2.84 21.45
N ASN A 52 5.44 2.87 20.21
CA ASN A 52 5.08 4.13 19.56
C ASN A 52 3.95 4.86 20.32
N ILE A 53 2.98 4.12 20.86
CA ILE A 53 1.91 4.70 21.69
C ILE A 53 2.47 5.26 23.00
N ASN A 54 3.25 4.46 23.73
CA ASN A 54 3.62 4.77 25.12
C ASN A 54 4.83 5.69 25.25
N PHE A 55 5.79 5.63 24.33
CA PHE A 55 7.05 6.38 24.40
C PHE A 55 7.11 7.54 23.40
N LEU A 56 6.46 7.39 22.23
CA LEU A 56 6.48 8.41 21.17
C LEU A 56 5.16 9.19 21.04
N GLY A 57 4.12 8.82 21.79
CA GLY A 57 2.82 9.50 21.79
C GLY A 57 2.04 9.36 20.47
N CYS A 58 2.33 8.34 19.67
CA CYS A 58 1.63 8.08 18.42
C CYS A 58 0.18 7.63 18.68
N LYS A 59 -0.74 8.04 17.79
CA LYS A 59 -2.15 7.64 17.83
C LYS A 59 -2.48 6.73 16.65
N TYR A 60 -3.25 5.69 16.92
CA TYR A 60 -3.75 4.70 15.96
C TYR A 60 -5.28 4.60 16.08
N SER A 61 -5.94 3.69 15.36
CA SER A 61 -7.39 3.48 15.48
C SER A 61 -7.79 3.11 16.91
N GLU A 62 -8.96 3.57 17.38
CA GLU A 62 -9.40 3.31 18.77
C GLU A 62 -9.45 1.81 19.10
N THR A 63 -9.83 0.97 18.14
CA THR A 63 -9.84 -0.49 18.30
C THR A 63 -8.44 -1.07 18.48
N LEU A 64 -7.46 -0.61 17.69
CA LEU A 64 -6.07 -1.04 17.79
C LEU A 64 -5.40 -0.49 19.06
N MET A 65 -5.70 0.76 19.41
CA MET A 65 -5.25 1.38 20.64
C MET A 65 -5.78 0.63 21.86
N ALA A 66 -7.08 0.27 21.87
CA ALA A 66 -7.68 -0.53 22.93
C ALA A 66 -7.00 -1.90 23.05
N LYS A 67 -6.86 -2.62 21.92
CA LYS A 67 -6.19 -3.93 21.89
C LYS A 67 -4.75 -3.87 22.39
N VAL A 68 -3.96 -2.91 21.92
CA VAL A 68 -2.55 -2.80 22.30
C VAL A 68 -2.40 -2.32 23.75
N ARG A 69 -3.30 -1.47 24.25
CA ARG A 69 -3.36 -1.10 25.67
C ARG A 69 -3.69 -2.28 26.56
N GLU A 70 -4.65 -3.12 26.15
CA GLU A 70 -5.02 -4.34 26.86
C GLU A 70 -3.84 -5.32 26.90
N MET A 71 -3.22 -5.60 25.76
CA MET A 71 -2.03 -6.47 25.67
C MET A 71 -0.83 -5.93 26.46
N GLY A 72 -0.68 -4.61 26.51
CA GLY A 72 0.40 -3.90 27.17
C GLY A 72 0.16 -3.53 28.64
N ALA A 73 -0.99 -3.89 29.20
CA ALA A 73 -1.39 -3.50 30.55
C ALA A 73 -0.35 -3.98 31.58
N GLY A 74 0.05 -3.10 32.50
CA GLY A 74 1.04 -3.42 33.53
C GLY A 74 2.51 -3.37 33.07
N ILE A 75 2.79 -3.35 31.75
CA ILE A 75 4.17 -3.45 31.24
C ILE A 75 4.95 -2.16 31.49
N CYS A 76 4.34 -1.01 31.25
CA CYS A 76 4.98 0.29 31.47
C CYS A 76 5.26 0.53 32.97
N GLU A 77 4.35 0.15 33.87
CA GLU A 77 4.61 0.26 35.32
C GLU A 77 5.74 -0.67 35.77
N GLN A 78 5.78 -1.91 35.27
CA GLN A 78 6.83 -2.88 35.62
C GLN A 78 8.19 -2.49 35.06
N ALA A 79 8.25 -1.98 33.82
CA ALA A 79 9.49 -1.50 33.20
C ALA A 79 10.10 -0.30 33.95
N ASN A 80 9.25 0.60 34.47
CA ASN A 80 9.68 1.75 35.27
C ASN A 80 10.09 1.38 36.70
N ASN A 81 9.42 0.42 37.34
CA ASN A 81 9.76 -0.05 38.68
C ASN A 81 11.13 -0.76 38.75
N GLY A 82 11.57 -1.40 37.66
CA GLY A 82 12.92 -1.94 37.53
C GLY A 82 14.03 -0.89 37.54
N CYS A 83 13.73 0.38 37.22
CA CYS A 83 14.69 1.48 37.19
C CYS A 83 14.89 2.14 38.58
N ARG A 84 13.88 2.08 39.45
CA ARG A 84 13.93 2.69 40.79
C ARG A 84 14.97 2.08 41.72
N LYS A 85 15.29 0.79 41.58
CA LYS A 85 16.26 0.11 42.47
C LYS A 85 17.72 0.53 42.26
N ASN A 86 18.03 1.26 41.18
CA ASN A 86 19.40 1.68 40.87
C ASN A 86 19.64 3.19 41.08
N PHE A 87 18.64 3.95 41.55
CA PHE A 87 18.73 5.41 41.71
C PHE A 87 18.90 5.86 43.17
N GLU A 88 19.09 4.93 44.12
CA GLU A 88 19.18 5.21 45.56
C GLU A 88 20.62 5.36 46.09
N LYS A 89 21.60 5.59 45.21
CA LYS A 89 22.96 6.02 45.61
C LYS A 89 23.37 7.29 44.89
N GLY A 90 23.11 8.40 45.58
CA GLY A 90 23.79 9.67 45.39
C GLY A 90 23.03 10.67 44.53
N TYR A 91 22.34 11.62 45.17
CA TYR A 91 22.49 13.04 44.84
C TYR A 91 21.89 13.89 45.98
N SER A 92 22.77 14.67 46.61
CA SER A 92 22.45 15.60 47.70
C SER A 92 21.64 16.79 47.19
N LYS A 93 20.71 17.25 48.04
CA LYS A 93 19.83 18.41 47.86
C LYS A 93 20.61 19.65 47.38
N GLY A 94 20.20 20.20 46.23
CA GLY A 94 20.53 21.54 45.77
C GLY A 94 19.27 22.41 45.77
N SER A 95 19.36 23.57 46.41
CA SER A 95 18.29 24.49 46.80
C SER A 95 17.52 25.16 45.66
N ALA A 96 16.24 25.44 45.93
CA ALA A 96 15.36 26.29 45.16
C ALA A 96 15.92 27.72 45.00
N GLY A 97 16.04 28.18 43.75
CA GLY A 97 16.33 29.57 43.39
C GLY A 97 15.35 30.04 42.33
N ARG A 98 14.47 30.98 42.69
CA ARG A 98 13.55 31.68 41.78
C ARG A 98 14.35 32.58 40.84
N ARG A 99 14.02 32.60 39.53
CA ARG A 99 14.19 33.80 38.69
C ARG A 99 12.98 33.96 37.77
N ALA A 100 12.41 35.16 37.84
CA ALA A 100 11.32 35.64 37.02
C ALA A 100 11.83 36.12 35.64
N GLY A 101 10.92 36.10 34.65
CA GLY A 101 10.91 37.02 33.52
C GLY A 101 11.98 36.86 32.43
N ALA A 102 11.74 36.00 31.46
CA ALA A 102 12.23 36.17 30.09
C ALA A 102 11.26 35.44 29.12
N GLY A 103 10.87 36.13 28.04
CA GLY A 103 9.85 35.68 27.08
C GLY A 103 10.21 34.37 26.33
N PRO A 104 9.31 33.88 25.47
CA PRO A 104 9.47 32.58 24.82
C PRO A 104 10.72 32.57 23.92
N PRO A 105 11.54 31.49 23.92
CA PRO A 105 12.71 31.43 23.06
C PRO A 105 12.29 31.41 21.59
N SER A 106 12.86 32.32 20.81
CA SER A 106 12.74 32.36 19.36
C SER A 106 13.21 31.04 18.74
N LYS A 107 12.46 30.55 17.75
CA LYS A 107 12.76 29.34 16.97
C LYS A 107 14.16 29.44 16.35
N VAL A 108 15.13 28.75 16.93
CA VAL A 108 16.41 28.49 16.27
C VAL A 108 16.13 27.53 15.11
N ARG A 109 16.31 28.05 13.89
CA ARG A 109 16.27 27.30 12.63
C ARG A 109 17.38 26.26 12.67
N LYS A 110 17.06 24.99 12.93
CA LYS A 110 18.01 23.88 12.77
C LYS A 110 18.38 23.80 11.29
N THR A 111 19.63 24.14 10.98
CA THR A 111 20.28 23.75 9.73
C THR A 111 20.19 22.24 9.60
N ALA A 112 19.58 21.77 8.51
CA ALA A 112 19.43 20.36 8.21
C ALA A 112 20.80 19.78 7.86
N VAL A 113 21.43 19.10 8.82
CA VAL A 113 22.50 18.16 8.52
C VAL A 113 21.84 16.98 7.84
N GLU A 114 22.17 16.73 6.57
CA GLU A 114 21.58 15.63 5.79
C GLU A 114 21.90 14.29 6.46
N ALA A 115 20.87 13.58 6.89
CA ALA A 115 21.02 12.24 7.43
C ALA A 115 21.60 11.30 6.35
N PRO A 116 22.40 10.28 6.74
CA PRO A 116 22.93 9.30 5.78
C PRO A 116 21.79 8.62 5.00
N GLU A 117 21.99 8.35 3.71
CA GLU A 117 20.97 7.82 2.78
C GLU A 117 20.28 6.55 3.30
N THR A 118 21.02 5.69 4.01
CA THR A 118 20.50 4.48 4.65
C THR A 118 19.51 4.79 5.78
N ALA A 119 19.70 5.88 6.52
CA ALA A 119 18.77 6.34 7.54
C ALA A 119 17.49 6.93 6.92
N LYS A 120 17.61 7.63 5.77
CA LYS A 120 16.43 8.12 5.02
C LYS A 120 15.57 6.96 4.54
N ALA A 121 16.16 5.95 3.89
CA ALA A 121 15.44 4.77 3.41
C ALA A 121 14.74 4.00 4.55
N LYS A 122 15.41 3.82 5.70
CA LYS A 122 14.82 3.19 6.89
C LYS A 122 13.63 3.97 7.45
N ALA A 123 13.73 5.30 7.53
CA ALA A 123 12.63 6.15 7.99
C ALA A 123 11.42 6.08 7.05
N ARG A 124 11.65 6.12 5.72
CA ARG A 124 10.57 5.93 4.74
C ARG A 124 9.96 4.54 4.86
N PHE A 125 10.76 3.51 5.11
CA PHE A 125 10.24 2.15 5.28
C PHE A 125 9.29 2.04 6.47
N GLN A 126 9.64 2.69 7.59
CA GLN A 126 8.75 2.78 8.76
C GLN A 126 7.42 3.46 8.40
N ASN A 127 7.45 4.55 7.63
CA ASN A 127 6.24 5.23 7.16
C ASN A 127 5.36 4.33 6.29
N PHE A 128 5.97 3.52 5.40
CA PHE A 128 5.23 2.53 4.60
C PHE A 128 4.63 1.41 5.44
N MET A 129 5.30 0.97 6.51
CA MET A 129 4.73 0.01 7.45
C MET A 129 3.52 0.58 8.22
N LEU A 130 3.58 1.87 8.57
CA LEU A 130 2.44 2.58 9.17
C LEU A 130 1.27 2.71 8.19
N LEU A 131 1.55 3.08 6.93
CA LEU A 131 0.54 3.12 5.87
C LEU A 131 -0.13 1.76 5.66
N LYS A 132 0.66 0.69 5.59
CA LYS A 132 0.16 -0.67 5.46
C LYS A 132 -0.76 -1.06 6.62
N ALA A 133 -0.35 -0.76 7.85
CA ALA A 133 -1.16 -1.01 9.03
C ALA A 133 -2.50 -0.26 8.96
N GLU A 134 -2.46 1.01 8.57
CA GLU A 134 -3.66 1.83 8.41
C GLU A 134 -4.59 1.28 7.33
N ILE A 135 -4.07 0.96 6.14
CA ILE A 135 -4.85 0.36 5.04
C ILE A 135 -5.52 -0.94 5.47
N SER A 136 -4.84 -1.77 6.27
CA SER A 136 -5.38 -3.06 6.71
C SER A 136 -6.60 -2.96 7.63
N VAL A 137 -6.84 -1.81 8.26
CA VAL A 137 -7.98 -1.58 9.18
C VAL A 137 -9.03 -0.64 8.59
N MET A 138 -8.89 -0.22 7.34
CA MET A 138 -9.84 0.66 6.67
C MET A 138 -11.14 -0.08 6.30
N GLU A 139 -12.25 0.66 6.34
CA GLU A 139 -13.55 0.16 5.90
C GLU A 139 -13.62 0.05 4.37
N SER A 140 -14.22 -1.03 3.86
CA SER A 140 -14.27 -1.32 2.42
C SER A 140 -15.25 -0.44 1.61
N ARG A 141 -15.88 0.56 2.23
CA ARG A 141 -16.89 1.41 1.56
C ARG A 141 -16.29 2.58 0.78
N MET A 142 -15.01 2.89 1.01
CA MET A 142 -14.34 4.03 0.39
C MET A 142 -13.75 3.63 -0.96
N ASP A 143 -13.73 4.59 -1.89
CA ASP A 143 -13.01 4.41 -3.14
C ASP A 143 -11.48 4.52 -2.93
N ALA A 144 -10.69 3.96 -3.84
CA ALA A 144 -9.24 3.88 -3.70
C ALA A 144 -8.53 5.22 -3.47
N LEU A 145 -8.98 6.30 -4.10
CA LEU A 145 -8.38 7.62 -3.93
C LEU A 145 -8.70 8.18 -2.54
N GLN A 146 -9.93 8.01 -2.07
CA GLN A 146 -10.31 8.38 -0.70
C GLN A 146 -9.54 7.57 0.35
N SER A 147 -9.40 6.26 0.16
CA SER A 147 -8.61 5.38 1.04
C SER A 147 -7.14 5.81 1.10
N LEU A 148 -6.52 6.10 -0.05
CA LEU A 148 -5.13 6.57 -0.07
C LEU A 148 -4.97 7.93 0.62
N ASN A 149 -5.88 8.88 0.36
CA ASN A 149 -5.88 10.19 1.02
C ASN A 149 -6.01 10.07 2.54
N GLN A 150 -6.93 9.22 3.01
CA GLN A 150 -7.13 9.02 4.44
C GLN A 150 -5.91 8.35 5.09
N ALA A 151 -5.32 7.33 4.44
CA ALA A 151 -4.15 6.63 4.96
C ALA A 151 -2.96 7.58 5.07
N ALA A 152 -2.71 8.33 4.00
CA ALA A 152 -1.64 9.31 3.92
C ALA A 152 -1.80 10.42 4.97
N SER A 153 -3.02 10.96 5.12
CA SER A 153 -3.34 11.98 6.11
C SER A 153 -3.09 11.51 7.56
N ARG A 154 -3.53 10.29 7.90
CA ARG A 154 -3.35 9.73 9.25
C ARG A 154 -1.89 9.49 9.61
N VAL A 155 -1.09 9.02 8.65
CA VAL A 155 0.36 8.79 8.83
C VAL A 155 1.18 10.08 8.61
N LYS A 156 0.52 11.20 8.26
CA LYS A 156 1.14 12.51 7.98
C LYS A 156 2.19 12.45 6.87
N VAL A 157 1.90 11.67 5.83
CA VAL A 157 2.72 11.57 4.62
C VAL A 157 1.99 12.21 3.45
N ALA A 158 2.75 12.82 2.55
CA ALA A 158 2.23 13.37 1.31
C ALA A 158 2.33 12.33 0.19
N TRP A 159 1.39 12.37 -0.75
CA TRP A 159 1.51 11.64 -2.02
C TRP A 159 1.19 12.57 -3.19
N GLU A 160 1.78 12.30 -4.35
CA GLU A 160 1.63 13.14 -5.55
C GLU A 160 1.84 12.35 -6.84
N LEU A 161 1.30 12.87 -7.95
CA LEU A 161 1.55 12.38 -9.29
C LEU A 161 2.46 13.36 -10.05
N LYS A 162 3.66 12.90 -10.39
CA LYS A 162 4.69 13.67 -11.09
C LYS A 162 4.84 13.19 -12.53
N ASP A 163 5.02 14.13 -13.45
CA ASP A 163 5.40 13.79 -14.83
C ASP A 163 6.88 13.39 -14.81
N VAL A 164 7.18 12.27 -15.45
CA VAL A 164 8.54 11.69 -15.49
C VAL A 164 9.25 12.12 -16.77
N ASP A 165 8.54 12.12 -17.90
CA ASP A 165 9.09 12.42 -19.20
C ASP A 165 8.09 13.20 -20.07
N LYS A 166 8.56 13.60 -21.25
CA LYS A 166 7.75 14.26 -22.28
C LYS A 166 6.80 13.28 -22.99
N ASP A 167 6.99 11.99 -22.78
CA ASP A 167 6.19 10.91 -23.38
C ASP A 167 4.88 10.66 -22.59
N GLY A 168 4.67 11.38 -21.48
CA GLY A 168 3.45 11.34 -20.69
C GLY A 168 3.46 10.27 -19.60
N ARG A 169 4.64 9.71 -19.25
CA ARG A 169 4.78 8.81 -18.11
C ARG A 169 4.60 9.57 -16.81
N ILE A 170 3.80 9.01 -15.92
CA ILE A 170 3.48 9.57 -14.62
C ILE A 170 3.99 8.64 -13.54
N ALA A 171 4.66 9.20 -12.53
CA ALA A 171 5.06 8.52 -11.32
C ALA A 171 4.14 8.90 -10.17
N LEU A 172 3.63 7.90 -9.43
CA LEU A 172 3.01 8.14 -8.14
C LEU A 172 4.06 7.99 -7.04
N ASN A 173 4.29 9.08 -6.32
CA ASN A 173 5.20 9.12 -5.20
C ASN A 173 4.40 9.20 -3.89
N VAL A 174 4.81 8.42 -2.89
CA VAL A 174 4.32 8.51 -1.51
C VAL A 174 5.53 8.76 -0.62
N ASP A 175 5.52 9.88 0.10
CA ASP A 175 6.61 10.28 0.99
C ASP A 175 7.98 10.23 0.29
N ASN A 176 8.09 10.85 -0.90
CA ASN A 176 9.30 10.84 -1.75
C ASN A 176 9.81 9.45 -2.17
N VAL A 177 8.99 8.40 -2.05
CA VAL A 177 9.26 7.07 -2.58
C VAL A 177 8.39 6.85 -3.80
N THR A 178 9.00 6.52 -4.93
CA THR A 178 8.26 6.17 -6.14
C THR A 178 7.66 4.78 -6.00
N VAL A 179 6.33 4.71 -6.01
CA VAL A 179 5.60 3.44 -5.84
C VAL A 179 5.28 2.80 -7.18
N LEU A 180 4.85 3.62 -8.15
CA LEU A 180 4.59 3.13 -9.51
C LEU A 180 4.93 4.19 -10.56
N ARG A 181 5.26 3.73 -11.76
CA ARG A 181 5.46 4.51 -12.98
C ARG A 181 4.57 3.90 -14.05
N CYS A 182 3.76 4.73 -14.70
CA CYS A 182 2.86 4.25 -15.74
C CYS A 182 2.41 5.39 -16.65
N THR A 183 1.95 5.04 -17.84
CA THR A 183 1.37 5.99 -18.78
C THR A 183 -0.14 5.92 -18.70
N PHE A 184 -0.78 7.06 -18.40
CA PHE A 184 -2.23 7.17 -18.43
C PHE A 184 -2.69 7.96 -19.66
N PRO A 185 -3.55 7.38 -20.51
CA PRO A 185 -4.17 8.12 -21.60
C PRO A 185 -4.90 9.35 -21.07
N GLY A 186 -4.60 10.52 -21.64
CA GLY A 186 -5.18 11.80 -21.21
C GLY A 186 -4.56 12.40 -19.94
N GLY A 187 -3.38 11.93 -19.51
CA GLY A 187 -2.58 12.53 -18.45
C GLY A 187 -3.18 12.40 -17.05
N LYS A 188 -3.00 13.43 -16.20
CA LYS A 188 -3.42 13.44 -14.77
C LYS A 188 -4.91 13.68 -14.56
N ASN A 189 -5.76 13.01 -15.33
CA ASN A 189 -7.22 13.08 -15.17
C ASN A 189 -7.70 12.31 -13.91
N PRO A 190 -8.95 12.53 -13.45
CA PRO A 190 -9.48 11.85 -12.25
C PRO A 190 -9.44 10.31 -12.32
N VAL A 191 -9.62 9.72 -13.51
CA VAL A 191 -9.58 8.27 -13.72
C VAL A 191 -8.16 7.73 -13.51
N ALA A 192 -7.15 8.43 -14.03
CA ALA A 192 -5.74 8.12 -13.82
C ALA A 192 -5.36 8.18 -12.33
N LYS A 193 -5.85 9.21 -11.61
CA LYS A 193 -5.66 9.32 -10.15
C LYS A 193 -6.24 8.12 -9.41
N GLN A 194 -7.47 7.73 -9.77
CA GLN A 194 -8.14 6.58 -9.17
C GLN A 194 -7.38 5.28 -9.39
N CYS A 195 -6.95 5.05 -10.64
CA CYS A 195 -6.23 3.84 -11.03
C CYS A 195 -4.85 3.76 -10.34
N ALA A 196 -4.11 4.87 -10.33
CA ALA A 196 -2.82 4.95 -9.65
C ALA A 196 -2.95 4.73 -8.14
N ALA A 197 -3.98 5.33 -7.51
CA ALA A 197 -4.25 5.13 -6.10
C ALA A 197 -4.58 3.67 -5.77
N ALA A 198 -5.40 3.01 -6.58
CA ALA A 198 -5.76 1.61 -6.39
C ALA A 198 -4.55 0.67 -6.48
N ALA A 199 -3.70 0.86 -7.49
CA ALA A 199 -2.47 0.10 -7.64
C ALA A 199 -1.47 0.36 -6.49
N THR A 200 -1.39 1.61 -6.02
CA THR A 200 -0.53 2.00 -4.88
C THR A 200 -0.98 1.33 -3.58
N LEU A 201 -2.28 1.34 -3.30
CA LEU A 201 -2.84 0.67 -2.12
C LEU A 201 -2.58 -0.83 -2.15
N ALA A 202 -2.75 -1.47 -3.32
CA ALA A 202 -2.43 -2.88 -3.50
C ALA A 202 -0.93 -3.14 -3.27
N ALA A 203 -0.05 -2.25 -3.77
CA ALA A 203 1.38 -2.36 -3.58
C ALA A 203 1.83 -2.26 -2.12
N ILE A 204 1.31 -1.28 -1.39
CA ILE A 204 1.61 -1.10 0.03
C ILE A 204 1.06 -2.27 0.88
N SER A 205 -0.05 -2.87 0.46
CA SER A 205 -0.68 -3.98 1.17
C SER A 205 0.10 -5.30 1.06
N CYS A 206 1.04 -5.43 0.11
CA CYS A 206 1.83 -6.64 -0.07
C CYS A 206 2.73 -6.95 1.14
N GLU A 207 3.02 -8.23 1.37
CA GLU A 207 3.84 -8.70 2.50
C GLU A 207 5.32 -8.34 2.37
N ASN A 208 5.88 -8.50 1.16
CA ASN A 208 7.31 -8.40 0.90
C ASN A 208 7.67 -7.07 0.24
N ILE A 209 7.29 -5.95 0.87
CA ILE A 209 7.69 -4.61 0.41
C ILE A 209 9.09 -4.27 0.88
N GLU A 210 9.86 -3.60 0.03
CA GLU A 210 11.20 -3.10 0.30
C GLU A 210 11.34 -1.69 -0.27
N ILE A 211 12.17 -0.84 0.36
CA ILE A 211 12.54 0.45 -0.22
C ILE A 211 14.00 0.38 -0.65
N ARG A 212 14.22 0.55 -1.96
CA ARG A 212 15.55 0.49 -2.58
C ARG A 212 15.94 1.88 -3.07
N ASN A 213 17.22 2.22 -2.96
CA ASN A 213 17.77 3.41 -3.61
C ASN A 213 18.28 3.00 -4.99
N VAL A 214 17.63 3.49 -6.04
CA VAL A 214 17.97 3.25 -7.44
C VAL A 214 18.35 4.58 -8.08
N ALA A 215 19.65 4.75 -8.38
CA ALA A 215 20.20 5.96 -8.98
C ALA A 215 19.83 7.27 -8.22
N GLY A 216 19.82 7.23 -6.89
CA GLY A 216 19.47 8.38 -6.04
C GLY A 216 17.97 8.56 -5.78
N ASN A 217 17.12 7.72 -6.37
CA ASN A 217 15.67 7.73 -6.15
C ASN A 217 15.26 6.58 -5.24
N LEU A 218 14.46 6.88 -4.22
CA LEU A 218 13.85 5.84 -3.39
C LEU A 218 12.65 5.24 -4.13
N GLU A 219 12.64 3.92 -4.25
CA GLU A 219 11.61 3.17 -4.96
C GLU A 219 11.03 2.07 -4.08
N LEU A 220 9.72 1.83 -4.19
CA LEU A 220 9.07 0.68 -3.57
C LEU A 220 9.22 -0.55 -4.47
N TRP A 221 9.73 -1.63 -3.91
CA TRP A 221 9.94 -2.91 -4.59
C TRP A 221 9.22 -4.05 -3.90
N ARG A 222 8.75 -5.02 -4.69
CA ARG A 222 8.16 -6.27 -4.23
C ARG A 222 8.88 -7.43 -4.89
N GLY A 223 9.96 -7.91 -4.28
CA GLY A 223 10.86 -8.88 -4.91
C GLY A 223 11.48 -8.35 -6.20
N LYS A 224 10.98 -8.80 -7.36
CA LYS A 224 11.42 -8.36 -8.70
C LYS A 224 10.53 -7.29 -9.32
N ILE A 225 9.38 -6.99 -8.72
CA ILE A 225 8.42 -6.02 -9.24
C ILE A 225 8.80 -4.65 -8.71
N GLY A 226 9.24 -3.77 -9.60
CA GLY A 226 9.56 -2.38 -9.29
C GLY A 226 8.43 -1.43 -9.70
N PRO A 227 8.67 -0.12 -9.66
CA PRO A 227 7.66 0.87 -10.00
C PRO A 227 7.10 0.75 -11.43
N ALA A 228 7.91 0.33 -12.40
CA ALA A 228 7.46 0.20 -13.79
C ALA A 228 6.49 -0.97 -13.99
N GLU A 229 6.72 -2.09 -13.29
CA GLU A 229 5.90 -3.29 -13.38
C GLU A 229 4.69 -3.26 -12.44
N CYS A 230 4.72 -2.39 -11.42
CA CYS A 230 3.74 -2.35 -10.33
C CYS A 230 2.29 -2.24 -10.81
N TYR A 231 2.03 -1.41 -11.82
CA TYR A 231 0.67 -1.22 -12.34
C TYR A 231 0.18 -2.46 -13.11
N GLY A 232 1.01 -3.00 -14.00
CA GLY A 232 0.70 -4.21 -14.76
C GLY A 232 0.48 -5.42 -13.84
N ASP A 233 1.31 -5.57 -12.81
CA ASP A 233 1.17 -6.61 -11.78
C ASP A 233 -0.15 -6.49 -11.00
N TYR A 234 -0.55 -5.28 -10.63
CA TYR A 234 -1.85 -5.03 -9.98
C TYR A 234 -3.03 -5.46 -10.86
N VAL A 235 -3.05 -5.04 -12.13
CA VAL A 235 -4.12 -5.39 -13.07
C VAL A 235 -4.13 -6.91 -13.30
N THR A 236 -2.95 -7.51 -13.53
CA THR A 236 -2.81 -8.96 -13.74
C THR A 236 -3.34 -9.75 -12.54
N SER A 237 -2.97 -9.35 -11.32
CA SER A 237 -3.45 -9.99 -10.09
C SER A 237 -4.96 -9.87 -9.92
N ALA A 238 -5.54 -8.71 -10.26
CA ALA A 238 -6.97 -8.49 -10.20
C ALA A 238 -7.74 -9.33 -11.24
N LEU A 239 -7.20 -9.49 -12.45
CA LEU A 239 -7.77 -10.34 -13.49
C LEU A 239 -7.72 -11.83 -13.12
N HIS A 240 -6.61 -12.32 -12.55
CA HIS A 240 -6.53 -13.69 -12.04
C HIS A 240 -7.51 -13.92 -10.89
N LYS A 241 -7.67 -12.94 -9.99
CA LYS A 241 -8.69 -13.02 -8.94
C LYS A 241 -10.09 -13.10 -9.53
N ALA A 242 -10.39 -12.34 -10.58
CA ALA A 242 -11.66 -12.44 -11.29
C ALA A 242 -11.83 -13.83 -11.94
N ALA A 243 -10.78 -14.40 -12.55
CA ALA A 243 -10.83 -15.75 -13.12
C ALA A 243 -11.23 -16.82 -12.09
N ILE A 244 -10.69 -16.71 -10.86
CA ILE A 244 -11.05 -17.60 -9.73
C ILE A 244 -12.51 -17.41 -9.29
N LEU A 245 -13.04 -16.20 -9.40
CA LEU A 245 -14.41 -15.82 -8.99
C LEU A 245 -15.44 -15.97 -10.12
N LEU A 246 -15.10 -16.63 -11.23
CA LEU A 246 -16.01 -16.81 -12.35
C LEU A 246 -17.24 -17.66 -11.95
N PRO A 247 -18.47 -17.16 -12.17
CA PRO A 247 -19.67 -17.97 -11.97
C PRO A 247 -19.71 -19.18 -12.93
N GLU A 248 -20.33 -20.27 -12.50
CA GLU A 248 -20.51 -21.48 -13.31
C GLU A 248 -21.57 -21.30 -14.41
N GLN A 249 -22.62 -20.53 -14.12
CA GLN A 249 -23.77 -20.33 -15.00
C GLN A 249 -23.83 -18.89 -15.54
N GLY A 250 -24.48 -18.74 -16.70
CA GLY A 250 -24.71 -17.45 -17.37
C GLY A 250 -23.95 -17.31 -18.68
N THR A 251 -24.23 -16.22 -19.40
CA THR A 251 -23.50 -15.89 -20.64
C THR A 251 -22.05 -15.50 -20.33
N ALA A 252 -21.17 -15.55 -21.33
CA ALA A 252 -19.76 -15.24 -21.12
C ALA A 252 -19.57 -13.81 -20.61
N TYR A 253 -20.32 -12.85 -21.17
CA TYR A 253 -20.27 -11.46 -20.70
C TYR A 253 -20.77 -11.31 -19.26
N ALA A 254 -21.93 -11.90 -18.92
CA ALA A 254 -22.49 -11.79 -17.57
C ALA A 254 -21.58 -12.43 -16.50
N ARG A 255 -20.97 -13.56 -16.82
CA ARG A 255 -19.99 -14.23 -15.96
C ARG A 255 -18.77 -13.36 -15.74
N LEU A 256 -18.21 -12.80 -16.81
CA LEU A 256 -17.04 -11.92 -16.77
C LEU A 256 -17.33 -10.65 -15.97
N GLU A 257 -18.45 -9.98 -16.22
CA GLU A 257 -18.86 -8.75 -15.53
C GLU A 257 -19.00 -8.97 -14.02
N LYS A 258 -19.71 -10.03 -13.61
CA LYS A 258 -19.91 -10.36 -12.19
C LYS A 258 -18.60 -10.74 -11.50
N ALA A 259 -17.71 -11.47 -12.17
CA ALA A 259 -16.41 -11.85 -11.64
C ALA A 259 -15.50 -10.62 -11.43
N LEU A 260 -15.43 -9.74 -12.42
CA LEU A 260 -14.66 -8.50 -12.38
C LEU A 260 -15.18 -7.51 -11.34
N GLN A 261 -16.51 -7.39 -11.20
CA GLN A 261 -17.13 -6.60 -10.14
C GLN A 261 -16.75 -7.13 -8.76
N SER A 262 -16.73 -8.46 -8.57
CA SER A 262 -16.33 -9.11 -7.32
C SER A 262 -14.83 -8.93 -7.02
N ALA A 263 -14.01 -8.70 -8.07
CA ALA A 263 -12.60 -8.34 -7.96
C ALA A 263 -12.34 -6.83 -7.81
N ASN A 264 -13.39 -6.00 -7.68
CA ASN A 264 -13.34 -4.54 -7.58
C ASN A 264 -12.73 -3.84 -8.81
N ILE A 265 -12.86 -4.42 -10.00
CA ILE A 265 -12.38 -3.84 -11.27
C ILE A 265 -13.49 -3.91 -12.34
N PRO A 266 -14.51 -3.02 -12.27
CA PRO A 266 -15.71 -3.14 -13.10
C PRO A 266 -15.41 -3.11 -14.61
N LEU A 267 -16.10 -3.99 -15.34
CA LEU A 267 -16.05 -4.08 -16.79
C LEU A 267 -16.80 -2.91 -17.44
N LYS A 268 -16.24 -2.35 -18.50
CA LYS A 268 -16.87 -1.32 -19.33
C LYS A 268 -16.94 -1.78 -20.77
N PHE A 269 -18.12 -1.67 -21.36
CA PHE A 269 -18.34 -1.81 -22.79
C PHE A 269 -18.28 -0.45 -23.45
N VAL A 270 -17.46 -0.33 -24.49
CA VAL A 270 -17.29 0.89 -25.29
C VAL A 270 -17.68 0.57 -26.71
N ALA A 271 -18.57 1.38 -27.30
CA ALA A 271 -18.93 1.32 -28.70
C ALA A 271 -18.66 2.70 -29.33
N GLU A 272 -17.74 2.74 -30.29
CA GLU A 272 -17.30 3.95 -30.98
C GLU A 272 -17.62 3.85 -32.46
N GLN A 273 -18.32 4.85 -33.00
CA GLN A 273 -18.53 4.95 -34.44
C GLN A 273 -17.21 5.30 -35.14
N GLY A 274 -16.81 4.45 -36.08
CA GLY A 274 -15.68 4.69 -36.96
C GLY A 274 -16.08 5.50 -38.20
N THR A 275 -15.21 5.52 -39.20
CA THR A 275 -15.50 6.15 -40.48
C THR A 275 -16.47 5.30 -41.31
N GLY A 276 -17.62 5.87 -41.69
CA GLY A 276 -18.65 5.18 -42.49
C GLY A 276 -19.51 4.22 -41.65
N TRP A 277 -19.76 3.01 -42.16
CA TRP A 277 -20.55 1.96 -41.48
C TRP A 277 -19.69 1.02 -40.64
N GLN A 278 -18.67 1.57 -39.98
CA GLN A 278 -17.80 0.81 -39.10
C GLN A 278 -18.08 1.21 -37.66
N GLU A 279 -18.15 0.22 -36.77
CA GLU A 279 -18.32 0.44 -35.34
C GLU A 279 -17.28 -0.39 -34.60
N ARG A 280 -16.48 0.25 -33.75
CA ARG A 280 -15.50 -0.43 -32.90
C ARG A 280 -16.15 -0.70 -31.56
N ILE A 281 -16.23 -1.97 -31.18
CA ILE A 281 -16.61 -2.39 -29.85
C ILE A 281 -15.37 -2.80 -29.06
N ALA A 282 -15.31 -2.45 -27.78
CA ALA A 282 -14.22 -2.81 -26.89
C ALA A 282 -14.71 -3.13 -25.48
N LEU A 283 -14.05 -4.10 -24.86
CA LEU A 283 -14.21 -4.44 -23.45
C LEU A 283 -12.98 -3.96 -22.69
N THR A 284 -13.21 -3.10 -21.70
CA THR A 284 -12.14 -2.40 -20.98
C THR A 284 -12.34 -2.53 -19.46
N VAL A 285 -11.24 -2.57 -18.72
CA VAL A 285 -11.23 -2.48 -17.25
C VAL A 285 -10.19 -1.45 -16.86
N LEU A 286 -10.50 -0.60 -15.88
CA LEU A 286 -9.62 0.52 -15.50
C LEU A 286 -9.21 1.34 -16.75
N ASN A 287 -7.93 1.31 -17.13
CA ASN A 287 -7.36 1.91 -18.35
C ASN A 287 -6.78 0.86 -19.32
N VAL A 288 -7.18 -0.41 -19.17
CA VAL A 288 -6.69 -1.54 -19.96
C VAL A 288 -7.79 -2.01 -20.91
N GLU A 289 -7.47 -2.07 -22.20
CA GLU A 289 -8.32 -2.72 -23.20
C GLU A 289 -8.04 -4.23 -23.18
N LEU A 290 -9.08 -5.01 -22.84
CA LEU A 290 -8.98 -6.47 -22.74
C LEU A 290 -9.16 -7.13 -24.11
N ALA A 291 -10.14 -6.67 -24.88
CA ALA A 291 -10.37 -7.11 -26.25
C ALA A 291 -11.19 -6.07 -27.02
N SER A 292 -11.01 -6.03 -28.34
CA SER A 292 -11.81 -5.18 -29.23
C SER A 292 -12.08 -5.84 -30.57
N ALA A 293 -13.13 -5.39 -31.25
CA ALA A 293 -13.50 -5.81 -32.60
C ALA A 293 -14.03 -4.62 -33.40
N VAL A 294 -13.88 -4.68 -34.72
CA VAL A 294 -14.48 -3.71 -35.65
C VAL A 294 -15.61 -4.41 -36.40
N LEU A 295 -16.84 -3.94 -36.17
CA LEU A 295 -18.05 -4.38 -36.84
C LEU A 295 -18.21 -3.63 -38.16
N LYS A 296 -18.54 -4.36 -39.24
CA LYS A 296 -18.88 -3.77 -40.55
C LYS A 296 -20.39 -3.60 -40.70
N LYS A 297 -20.84 -2.95 -41.79
CA LYS A 297 -22.27 -2.66 -42.06
C LYS A 297 -23.24 -3.84 -41.85
N SER A 298 -22.84 -5.07 -42.20
CA SER A 298 -23.66 -6.27 -42.02
C SER A 298 -23.67 -6.82 -40.57
N GLU A 299 -22.85 -6.27 -39.70
CA GLU A 299 -22.62 -6.69 -38.30
C GLU A 299 -23.08 -5.61 -37.29
N CYS A 300 -23.29 -4.37 -37.74
CA CYS A 300 -23.92 -3.26 -36.98
C CYS A 300 -25.43 -3.46 -36.75
N ILE A 301 -25.85 -4.70 -36.48
CA ILE A 301 -27.22 -5.07 -36.12
C ILE A 301 -27.15 -5.57 -34.68
N LYS A 302 -28.06 -5.10 -33.81
CA LYS A 302 -28.06 -5.38 -32.36
C LYS A 302 -27.80 -6.85 -31.99
N GLY A 303 -28.34 -7.80 -32.76
CA GLY A 303 -28.11 -9.23 -32.52
C GLY A 303 -26.68 -9.69 -32.78
N ARG A 304 -26.03 -9.20 -33.84
CA ARG A 304 -24.63 -9.55 -34.17
C ARG A 304 -23.62 -8.82 -33.28
N GLU A 305 -23.92 -7.59 -32.89
CA GLU A 305 -23.14 -6.86 -31.89
C GLU A 305 -23.16 -7.60 -30.54
N ALA A 306 -24.34 -8.02 -30.08
CA ALA A 306 -24.48 -8.80 -28.86
C ALA A 306 -23.73 -10.14 -28.95
N GLN A 307 -23.80 -10.83 -30.10
CA GLN A 307 -23.02 -12.04 -30.34
C GLN A 307 -21.52 -11.78 -30.26
N ARG A 308 -21.01 -10.72 -30.92
CA ARG A 308 -19.58 -10.39 -30.85
C ARG A 308 -19.14 -9.97 -29.45
N LYS A 309 -20.00 -9.29 -28.69
CA LYS A 309 -19.74 -8.97 -27.29
C LYS A 309 -19.55 -10.23 -26.45
N GLU A 310 -20.37 -11.26 -26.66
CA GLU A 310 -20.22 -12.56 -25.98
C GLU A 310 -18.95 -13.31 -26.39
N GLU A 311 -18.59 -13.29 -27.68
CA GLU A 311 -17.37 -13.92 -28.17
C GLU A 311 -16.10 -13.23 -27.63
N LEU A 312 -16.09 -11.90 -27.56
CA LEU A 312 -15.02 -11.14 -26.92
C LEU A 312 -14.90 -11.51 -25.43
N ALA A 313 -16.02 -11.59 -24.71
CA ALA A 313 -16.01 -11.98 -23.30
C ALA A 313 -15.48 -13.42 -23.10
N ALA A 314 -15.86 -14.37 -23.98
CA ALA A 314 -15.37 -15.74 -23.93
C ALA A 314 -13.85 -15.82 -24.17
N ALA A 315 -13.33 -15.06 -25.14
CA ALA A 315 -11.90 -14.95 -25.38
C ALA A 315 -11.16 -14.38 -24.16
N ILE A 316 -11.70 -13.33 -23.53
CA ILE A 316 -11.13 -12.74 -22.31
C ILE A 316 -11.09 -13.77 -21.17
N ILE A 317 -12.18 -14.51 -20.94
CA ILE A 317 -12.23 -15.57 -19.91
C ILE A 317 -11.10 -16.58 -20.11
N SER A 318 -10.85 -17.01 -21.35
CA SER A 318 -9.74 -17.91 -21.65
C SER A 318 -8.37 -17.27 -21.36
N MET A 319 -8.19 -15.99 -21.71
CA MET A 319 -6.93 -15.26 -21.48
C MET A 319 -6.63 -15.03 -19.99
N ILE A 320 -7.61 -14.58 -19.20
CA ILE A 320 -7.39 -14.27 -17.77
C ILE A 320 -7.18 -15.53 -16.91
N SER A 321 -7.57 -16.69 -17.44
CA SER A 321 -7.31 -17.99 -16.81
C SER A 321 -5.89 -18.49 -17.09
N SER A 322 -5.17 -17.88 -18.04
CA SER A 322 -3.80 -18.25 -18.37
C SER A 322 -2.79 -17.66 -17.38
N PRO A 323 -1.86 -18.47 -16.83
CA PRO A 323 -0.81 -17.97 -15.95
C PRO A 323 0.22 -17.09 -16.66
N THR A 324 0.21 -17.07 -18.00
CA THR A 324 1.14 -16.27 -18.82
C THR A 324 0.62 -14.88 -19.15
N LEU A 325 -0.55 -14.49 -18.62
CA LEU A 325 -1.16 -13.18 -18.86
C LEU A 325 -0.16 -12.07 -18.52
N LYS A 326 0.09 -11.19 -19.49
CA LYS A 326 0.90 -9.99 -19.31
C LYS A 326 0.17 -8.78 -19.82
N ILE A 327 0.26 -7.69 -19.05
CA ILE A 327 -0.22 -6.38 -19.46
C ILE A 327 0.96 -5.63 -20.07
N VAL A 328 0.77 -5.12 -21.28
CA VAL A 328 1.77 -4.34 -22.01
C VAL A 328 1.27 -2.94 -22.30
N GLU A 329 2.22 -2.00 -22.34
CA GLU A 329 1.96 -0.63 -22.71
C GLU A 329 1.70 -0.54 -24.23
N ALA A 330 0.64 0.16 -24.62
CA ALA A 330 0.21 0.38 -25.99
C ALA A 330 -0.03 1.87 -26.24
N GLN A 331 -0.11 2.29 -27.51
CA GLN A 331 -0.30 3.71 -27.87
C GLN A 331 -1.53 4.38 -27.24
N LYS A 332 -2.57 3.60 -26.89
CA LYS A 332 -3.81 4.08 -26.26
C LYS A 332 -3.96 3.66 -24.78
N GLY A 333 -2.88 3.25 -24.12
CA GLY A 333 -2.90 2.85 -22.70
C GLY A 333 -2.28 1.48 -22.50
N PHE A 334 -3.04 0.51 -22.00
CA PHE A 334 -2.55 -0.84 -21.78
C PHE A 334 -3.41 -1.86 -22.52
N THR A 335 -2.78 -2.93 -23.00
CA THR A 335 -3.46 -4.07 -23.62
C THR A 335 -2.93 -5.38 -23.05
N ILE A 336 -3.68 -6.45 -23.25
CA ILE A 336 -3.18 -7.80 -22.99
C ILE A 336 -2.17 -8.16 -24.08
N ALA A 337 -1.00 -8.67 -23.69
CA ALA A 337 -0.11 -9.35 -24.62
C ALA A 337 -0.66 -10.75 -24.92
N VAL A 338 -1.04 -10.98 -26.17
CA VAL A 338 -1.50 -12.28 -26.69
C VAL A 338 -0.32 -13.16 -27.04
#